data_AF-A0A285ZT68-F1
#
_entry.id   AF-A0A285ZT68-F1
#
_cell.length_a   1.000
_cell.length_b   1.000
_cell.length_c   1.000
_cell.angle_alpha   90.00
_cell.angle_beta   90.00
_cell.angle_gamma   90.00
#
_symmetry.space_group_name_H-M   'P 1'
#
loop_
_entity.id
_entity.type
_entity.pdbx_description
1 polymer ?
#
loop_
_entity_poly.entity_id
_entity_poly.type
_entity_poly.pdbx_seq_one_letter_code
_entity_poly.pdbx_strand_id
1 'polypeptide(L)' 'MNTDLQRFIEKFQPNKFKLMAQGVEIRGAVDLHNAMKEARMLIERFQLSLTVNHNAEMLSYQGFEVNLLSVKDVEAA' A
#
# COMPACT_ATOMS: atom_id res chain seq x y z
N MET A 1 8.42 -13.25 2.65
CA MET A 1 7.47 -12.16 2.35
C MET A 1 6.19 -12.44 3.12
N ASN A 2 5.57 -11.45 3.76
CA ASN A 2 4.30 -11.65 4.49
C ASN A 2 3.18 -12.04 3.51
N THR A 3 2.28 -12.94 3.93
CA THR A 3 1.20 -13.49 3.09
C THR A 3 0.22 -12.43 2.60
N ASP A 4 -0.12 -11.45 3.42
CA ASP A 4 -1.04 -10.36 3.04
C ASP A 4 -0.38 -9.44 2.02
N LEU A 5 0.90 -9.10 2.21
CA LEU A 5 1.67 -8.32 1.22
C LEU A 5 1.79 -9.05 -0.11
N GLN A 6 2.05 -10.36 -0.08
CA GLN A 6 2.09 -11.17 -1.30
C GLN A 6 0.72 -11.14 -2.01
N ARG A 7 -0.36 -11.38 -1.27
CA ARG A 7 -1.72 -11.36 -1.80
C ARG A 7 -2.11 -9.97 -2.34
N PHE A 8 -1.69 -8.91 -1.67
CA PHE A 8 -1.86 -7.54 -2.16
C PHE A 8 -1.17 -7.35 -3.51
N ILE A 9 0.11 -7.70 -3.63
CA ILE A 9 0.87 -7.53 -4.89
C ILE A 9 0.24 -8.36 -6.02
N GLU A 10 -0.17 -9.60 -5.74
CA GLU A 10 -0.82 -10.48 -6.73
C GLU A 10 -2.14 -9.91 -7.26
N LYS A 11 -2.91 -9.20 -6.43
CA LYS A 11 -4.22 -8.66 -6.79
C LYS A 11 -4.15 -7.23 -7.31
N PHE A 12 -3.26 -6.41 -6.76
CA PHE A 12 -3.08 -5.02 -7.16
C PHE A 12 -2.23 -4.89 -8.43
N GLN A 13 -1.36 -5.87 -8.70
CA GLN A 13 -0.51 -5.95 -9.89
C GLN A 13 0.22 -4.63 -10.25
N PRO A 14 1.00 -4.05 -9.32
CA PRO A 14 1.66 -2.78 -9.57
C PRO A 14 2.73 -2.88 -10.65
N ASN A 15 2.72 -1.93 -11.60
CA ASN A 15 3.70 -1.86 -12.69
C ASN A 15 5.15 -1.65 -12.18
N LYS A 16 5.32 -0.88 -11.10
CA LYS A 16 6.63 -0.59 -10.50
C LYS A 16 6.49 -0.48 -8.99
N PHE A 17 7.27 -1.27 -8.28
CA PHE A 17 7.27 -1.28 -6.83
C PHE A 17 8.65 -1.60 -6.25
N LYS A 18 8.85 -1.28 -4.97
CA LYS A 18 10.01 -1.63 -4.18
C LYS A 18 9.55 -2.36 -2.93
N LEU A 19 10.11 -3.55 -2.68
CA LEU A 19 9.89 -4.25 -1.40
C LEU A 19 10.63 -3.52 -0.27
N MET A 20 9.95 -3.35 0.84
CA MET A 20 10.45 -2.72 2.06
C MET A 20 10.40 -3.72 3.22
N ALA A 21 11.12 -3.45 4.31
CA ALA A 21 11.15 -4.35 5.47
C ALA A 21 9.76 -4.58 6.09
N GLN A 22 8.88 -3.58 6.04
CA GLN A 22 7.53 -3.62 6.61
C GLN A 22 6.41 -3.41 5.58
N GLY A 23 6.69 -3.57 4.28
CA GLY A 23 5.71 -3.22 3.27
C GLY A 23 6.21 -3.27 1.84
N VAL A 24 5.49 -2.56 0.99
CA VAL A 24 5.82 -2.33 -0.40
C VAL A 24 5.56 -0.87 -0.75
N GLU A 25 6.50 -0.25 -1.44
CA GLU A 25 6.36 1.10 -1.98
C GLU A 25 5.96 0.99 -3.46
N ILE A 26 4.80 1.53 -3.81
CA ILE A 26 4.32 1.66 -5.19
C ILE A 26 4.85 2.97 -5.76
N ARG A 27 5.37 2.96 -6.99
CA ARG A 27 6.04 4.12 -7.61
C ARG A 27 5.49 4.43 -8.98
N GLY A 28 5.35 5.71 -9.31
CA GLY A 28 4.94 6.15 -10.65
C GLY A 28 3.50 5.79 -11.00
N ALA A 29 2.59 5.86 -10.02
CA ALA A 29 1.16 5.65 -10.26
C ALA A 29 0.57 6.83 -11.04
N VAL A 30 0.23 6.62 -12.32
CA VAL A 30 -0.29 7.66 -13.24
C VAL A 30 -1.46 8.45 -12.64
N ASP A 31 -2.35 7.74 -11.94
CA ASP A 31 -3.43 8.35 -11.16
C ASP A 31 -3.27 7.92 -9.70
N LEU A 32 -2.42 8.66 -8.98
CA LEU A 32 -2.06 8.34 -7.61
C LEU A 32 -3.28 8.25 -6.67
N HIS A 33 -4.25 9.16 -6.83
CA HIS A 33 -5.43 9.18 -5.97
C HIS A 33 -6.29 7.93 -6.18
N ASN A 34 -6.56 7.57 -7.44
CA ASN A 34 -7.31 6.38 -7.76
C ASN A 34 -6.54 5.10 -7.39
N ALA A 35 -5.23 5.06 -7.58
CA ALA A 35 -4.39 3.94 -7.17
C ALA A 35 -4.44 3.70 -5.65
N MET A 36 -4.34 4.76 -4.84
CA MET A 36 -4.47 4.64 -3.38
C MET A 36 -5.89 4.21 -2.95
N LYS A 37 -6.93 4.70 -3.65
CA LYS A 37 -8.31 4.30 -3.40
C LYS A 37 -8.52 2.82 -3.72
N GLU A 38 -8.01 2.36 -4.85
CA GLU A 38 -8.05 0.95 -5.24
C GLU A 38 -7.30 0.06 -4.25
N ALA A 39 -6.10 0.48 -3.82
CA ALA A 39 -5.34 -0.24 -2.81
C ALA A 39 -6.13 -0.42 -1.50
N ARG A 40 -6.78 0.65 -1.00
CA ARG A 40 -7.64 0.58 0.19
C ARG A 40 -8.84 -0.36 -0.01
N MET A 41 -9.55 -0.23 -1.13
CA MET A 41 -10.69 -1.13 -1.44
C MET A 41 -10.26 -2.59 -1.54
N LEU A 42 -9.06 -2.86 -2.06
CA LEU A 42 -8.51 -4.21 -2.18
C LEU A 42 -8.20 -4.81 -0.81
N ILE A 43 -7.55 -4.02 0.05
CA ILE A 43 -7.24 -4.41 1.44
C ILE A 43 -8.52 -4.76 2.18
N GLU A 44 -9.55 -3.91 2.11
CA GLU A 44 -10.85 -4.17 2.74
C GLU A 44 -11.53 -5.41 2.16
N ARG A 45 -11.61 -5.51 0.83
CA ARG A 45 -12.27 -6.63 0.12
C ARG A 45 -11.66 -7.99 0.46
N PHE A 46 -10.35 -8.05 0.64
CA PHE A 46 -9.63 -9.28 0.94
C PHE A 46 -9.28 -9.44 2.42
N GLN A 47 -9.73 -8.52 3.28
CA GLN A 47 -9.47 -8.49 4.71
C GLN A 47 -7.98 -8.61 5.05
N LEU A 48 -7.15 -7.88 4.32
CA LEU A 48 -5.70 -7.88 4.50
C LEU A 48 -5.32 -7.01 5.70
N SER A 49 -4.35 -7.45 6.51
CA SER A 49 -3.82 -6.67 7.63
C SER A 49 -2.76 -5.68 7.14
N LEU A 50 -3.16 -4.76 6.26
CA LEU A 50 -2.30 -3.78 5.60
C LEU A 50 -2.89 -2.37 5.70
N THR A 51 -2.04 -1.36 5.67
CA THR A 51 -2.43 0.05 5.64
C THR A 51 -1.78 0.78 4.47
N VAL A 52 -2.46 1.79 3.92
CA VAL A 52 -1.96 2.63 2.83
C VAL A 52 -1.46 3.95 3.41
N ASN A 53 -0.16 4.22 3.26
CA ASN A 53 0.49 5.43 3.76
C ASN A 53 1.12 6.22 2.60
N HIS A 54 1.30 7.53 2.80
CA HIS A 54 2.04 8.38 1.88
C HIS A 54 2.64 9.57 2.64
N ASN A 55 3.70 10.15 2.09
CA ASN A 55 4.30 11.38 2.58
C ASN A 55 4.56 12.36 1.43
N ALA A 56 4.95 13.61 1.74
CA ALA A 56 5.17 14.66 0.74
C ALA A 56 6.24 14.30 -0.30
N GLU A 57 7.29 13.58 0.08
CA GLU A 57 8.33 13.12 -0.84
C GLU A 57 7.75 12.15 -1.87
N MET A 58 6.94 11.17 -1.43
CA MET A 58 6.28 10.20 -2.30
C MET A 58 5.36 10.84 -3.34
N LEU A 59 4.64 11.88 -2.95
CA LEU A 59 3.75 12.59 -3.87
C LEU A 59 4.52 13.18 -5.07
N SER A 60 5.77 13.62 -4.87
CA SER A 60 6.59 14.21 -5.95
C SER A 60 6.91 13.23 -7.08
N TYR A 61 6.96 11.94 -6.79
CA TYR A 61 7.20 10.86 -7.75
C TYR A 61 6.01 9.92 -7.94
N GLN A 62 4.81 10.38 -7.58
CA GLN A 62 3.56 9.63 -7.72
C GLN A 62 3.62 8.26 -7.02
N GLY A 63 4.11 8.24 -5.78
CA GLY A 63 4.27 7.04 -4.97
C GLY A 63 3.38 7.00 -3.73
N PHE A 64 3.25 5.81 -3.17
CA PHE A 64 2.65 5.53 -1.86
C PHE A 64 3.16 4.19 -1.31
N GLU A 65 2.96 3.93 -0.03
CA GLU A 65 3.33 2.68 0.62
C GLU A 65 2.11 1.87 1.03
N VAL A 66 2.27 0.55 0.99
CA VAL A 66 1.38 -0.41 1.65
C VAL A 66 2.17 -1.18 2.68
N ASN A 67 1.89 -0.93 3.94
CA ASN A 67 2.65 -1.45 5.08
C ASN A 67 1.80 -2.45 5.86
N LEU A 68 2.47 -3.36 6.58
CA LEU A 68 1.83 -4.21 7.57
C LEU A 68 1.15 -3.33 8.62
N LEU A 69 -0.08 -3.68 9.00
CA LEU A 69 -0.75 -3.01 10.11
C LEU A 69 0.12 -3.19 11.37
N SER A 70 0.62 -2.09 11.91
CA SER A 70 1.29 -2.08 13.20
C SER A 70 0.24 -1.77 14.26
N VAL A 71 0.38 -2.36 15.45
CA VAL A 71 -0.57 -2.21 16.58
C VAL A 71 -0.80 -0.73 16.96
N LYS A 72 0.12 0.17 16.57
CA LYS A 72 0.02 1.61 16.81
C LYS A 72 -1.04 2.35 15.97
N ASP A 73 -1.52 1.77 14.87
CA ASP A 73 -2.46 2.44 13.96
C ASP A 73 -3.94 2.21 14.35
N VAL A 74 -4.22 1.32 15.31
CA VAL A 74 -5.59 0.97 15.76
C VAL A 74 -6.10 1.93 16.85
N GLU A 75 -5.22 2.60 17.58
CA GLU A 75 -5.60 3.47 18.72
C GLU A 75 -5.93 4.92 18.32
N ALA A 76 -5.83 5.27 17.03
CA ALA A 76 -6.01 6.64 16.54
C ALA A 76 -7.33 6.89 15.77
N ALA A 77 -8.28 5.94 15.82
CA ALA A 77 -9.58 6.03 15.12
C ALA A 77 -10.73 6.40 16.06
#